data_AF-A0A8T3R597-F1
#
_entry.id   AF-A0A8T3R597-F1
#
_cell.length_a   1.000
_cell.length_b   1.000
_cell.length_c   1.000
_cell.angle_alpha   90.00
_cell.angle_beta   90.00
_cell.angle_gamma   90.00
#
_symmetry.space_group_name_H-M   'P 1'
#
loop_
_entity.id
_entity.type
_entity.pdbx_description
1 polymer ?
#
loop_
_entity_poly.entity_id
_entity_poly.type
_entity_poly.pdbx_seq_one_letter_code
_entity_poly.pdbx_strand_id
1 'polypeptide(L)'
;DRIATILPAGEELSAPPEPSGVVIHRIEAMGDGFSVERDADDAFVVLGKRIERVAAQTNFDVEESAERFQRELARLGIEAELKRAGIVAGDTVRIGRTELEWEAQPWERT
;
A
#
# COMPACT_ATOMS: atom_id res chain seq x y z
N ASP A 1 24.82 -41.13 -31.36
CA ASP A 1 25.17 -39.71 -31.49
C ASP A 1 24.00 -38.88 -30.96
N ARG A 2 24.13 -38.29 -29.76
CA ARG A 2 24.54 -36.88 -29.51
C ARG A 2 23.36 -35.92 -29.78
N ILE A 3 22.81 -35.12 -28.86
CA ILE A 3 23.26 -34.55 -27.59
C ILE A 3 22.00 -34.08 -26.83
N ALA A 4 21.99 -34.27 -25.52
CA ALA A 4 21.11 -33.55 -24.60
C ALA A 4 21.61 -32.11 -24.46
N THR A 5 20.73 -31.12 -24.59
CA THR A 5 21.01 -29.76 -24.09
C THR A 5 20.00 -29.44 -23.00
N ILE A 6 20.47 -29.72 -21.80
CA ILE A 6 20.07 -29.07 -20.56
C ILE A 6 20.50 -27.61 -20.67
N LEU A 7 19.57 -26.68 -20.50
CA LEU A 7 19.86 -25.36 -19.94
C LEU A 7 18.74 -25.01 -18.95
N PRO A 8 19.07 -24.82 -17.65
CA PRO A 8 18.16 -24.30 -16.66
C PRO A 8 18.19 -22.76 -16.64
N ALA A 9 17.31 -22.21 -15.81
CA ALA A 9 17.25 -20.84 -15.33
C ALA A 9 16.39 -19.86 -16.15
N GLY A 10 15.46 -19.26 -15.43
CA GLY A 10 14.62 -18.18 -15.91
C GLY A 10 13.58 -17.82 -14.86
N GLU A 11 14.05 -17.53 -13.66
CA GLU A 11 13.39 -16.69 -12.65
C GLU A 11 11.99 -17.12 -12.23
N GLU A 12 11.91 -17.48 -10.95
CA GLU A 12 10.71 -17.53 -10.13
C GLU A 12 10.00 -16.16 -10.22
N LEU A 13 9.23 -15.94 -11.29
CA LEU A 13 8.27 -14.85 -11.36
C LEU A 13 7.18 -15.24 -10.37
N SER A 14 7.42 -14.84 -9.11
CA SER A 14 6.43 -14.78 -8.04
C SER A 14 5.10 -14.40 -8.68
N ALA A 15 4.20 -15.38 -8.78
CA ALA A 15 2.84 -15.08 -9.16
C ALA A 15 2.38 -14.00 -8.17
N PRO A 16 1.86 -12.85 -8.62
CA PRO A 16 1.25 -11.91 -7.70
C PRO A 16 0.27 -12.74 -6.86
N PRO A 17 0.36 -12.70 -5.52
CA PRO A 17 -0.63 -13.39 -4.71
C PRO A 17 -2.01 -12.97 -5.17
N GLU A 18 -2.91 -13.93 -5.37
CA GLU A 18 -4.29 -13.61 -5.70
C GLU A 18 -4.86 -12.80 -4.52
N PRO A 19 -5.34 -11.55 -4.72
CA PRO A 19 -5.74 -10.71 -3.61
C PRO A 19 -6.98 -11.32 -2.94
N SER A 20 -6.78 -11.94 -1.78
CA SER A 20 -7.86 -12.46 -0.95
C SER A 20 -8.26 -11.40 0.08
N GLY A 21 -9.11 -10.45 -0.32
CA GLY A 21 -9.72 -9.51 0.63
C GLY A 21 -10.40 -8.32 -0.02
N VAL A 22 -11.71 -8.42 -0.30
CA VAL A 22 -12.50 -7.30 -0.82
C VAL A 22 -12.95 -6.38 0.32
N VAL A 23 -12.51 -5.12 0.31
CA VAL A 23 -13.24 -3.99 0.93
C VAL A 23 -13.31 -2.83 -0.05
N ILE A 24 -14.42 -2.71 -0.80
CA ILE A 24 -14.66 -1.57 -1.70
C ILE A 24 -15.45 -0.50 -0.95
N HIS A 25 -14.84 0.65 -0.67
CA HIS A 25 -15.55 1.89 -0.34
C HIS A 25 -15.19 2.96 -1.37
N ARG A 26 -16.06 3.11 -2.36
CA ARG A 26 -15.96 4.14 -3.39
C ARG A 26 -16.60 5.42 -2.87
N ILE A 27 -15.79 6.40 -2.44
CA ILE A 27 -16.29 7.77 -2.22
C ILE A 27 -16.19 8.53 -3.56
N GLU A 28 -17.30 8.61 -4.29
CA GLU A 28 -17.39 9.47 -5.48
C GLU A 28 -17.75 10.90 -5.06
N ALA A 29 -16.82 11.83 -5.24
CA ALA A 29 -17.13 13.15 -5.78
C ALA A 29 -15.84 13.88 -6.19
N MET A 30 -15.61 13.95 -7.49
CA MET A 30 -14.66 14.86 -8.15
C MET A 30 -13.17 14.55 -7.94
N GLY A 31 -12.68 13.57 -8.72
CA GLY A 31 -11.37 13.65 -9.37
C GLY A 31 -10.14 13.67 -8.46
N ASP A 32 -9.96 12.62 -7.65
CA ASP A 32 -8.70 12.10 -7.09
C ASP A 32 -9.00 10.84 -6.26
N GLY A 33 -9.93 10.00 -6.74
CA GLY A 33 -10.42 8.84 -5.99
C GLY A 33 -9.34 7.83 -5.65
N PHE A 34 -9.55 7.10 -4.58
CA PHE A 34 -8.69 6.01 -4.13
C PHE A 34 -9.52 4.75 -3.80
N SER A 35 -8.86 3.60 -3.72
CA SER A 35 -9.39 2.39 -3.10
C SER A 35 -8.38 1.83 -2.12
N VAL A 36 -8.87 1.10 -1.12
CA VAL A 36 -8.07 0.34 -0.17
C VAL A 36 -8.45 -1.12 -0.33
N GLU A 37 -7.47 -1.99 -0.54
CA GLU A 37 -7.63 -3.43 -0.69
C GLU A 37 -6.75 -4.14 0.33
N ARG A 38 -7.02 -5.42 0.59
CA ARG A 38 -6.19 -6.25 1.46
C ARG A 38 -5.58 -7.36 0.63
N ASP A 39 -4.26 -7.41 0.61
CA ASP A 39 -3.50 -8.39 -0.16
C ASP A 39 -3.33 -9.71 0.63
N ALA A 40 -2.85 -10.77 -0.02
CA ALA A 40 -2.74 -12.10 0.61
C ALA A 40 -1.65 -12.17 1.69
N ASP A 41 -0.70 -11.24 1.69
CA ASP A 41 0.33 -11.05 2.72
C ASP A 41 -0.13 -10.17 3.88
N ASP A 42 -1.45 -9.92 4.00
CA ASP A 42 -2.09 -9.11 5.04
C ASP A 42 -1.83 -7.59 4.92
N ALA A 43 -1.08 -7.17 3.89
CA ALA A 43 -0.80 -5.76 3.63
C ALA A 43 -2.04 -5.01 3.11
N PHE A 44 -2.18 -3.76 3.53
CA PHE A 44 -3.18 -2.83 3.02
C PHE A 44 -2.66 -2.15 1.74
N VAL A 45 -3.31 -2.38 0.62
CA VAL A 45 -2.95 -1.80 -0.68
C VAL A 45 -3.83 -0.59 -0.96
N VAL A 46 -3.23 0.60 -1.09
CA VAL A 46 -3.93 1.82 -1.47
C VAL A 46 -3.65 2.14 -2.93
N LEU A 47 -4.71 2.17 -3.73
CA LEU A 47 -4.65 2.52 -5.15
C LEU A 47 -5.17 3.94 -5.35
N GLY A 48 -4.48 4.75 -6.15
CA GLY A 48 -4.90 6.10 -6.46
C GLY A 48 -3.79 6.96 -7.05
N LYS A 49 -4.01 7.48 -8.27
CA LYS A 49 -2.99 8.24 -9.03
C LYS A 49 -2.38 9.41 -8.26
N ARG A 50 -3.17 10.08 -7.41
CA ARG A 50 -2.70 11.20 -6.60
C ARG A 50 -1.80 10.71 -5.47
N ILE A 51 -2.29 9.78 -4.66
CA ILE A 51 -1.53 9.32 -3.49
C ILE A 51 -0.27 8.55 -3.90
N GLU A 52 -0.32 7.76 -4.98
CA GLU A 52 0.84 7.09 -5.56
C GLU A 52 1.93 8.09 -5.99
N ARG A 53 1.53 9.21 -6.61
CA ARG A 53 2.48 10.27 -6.99
C ARG A 53 3.10 10.92 -5.76
N VAL A 54 2.30 11.24 -4.75
CA VAL A 54 2.79 11.86 -3.52
C VAL A 54 3.77 10.90 -2.84
N ALA A 55 3.41 9.62 -2.69
CA ALA A 55 4.27 8.58 -2.10
C ALA A 55 5.61 8.47 -2.84
N ALA A 56 5.58 8.42 -4.17
CA ALA A 56 6.79 8.32 -4.99
C ALA A 56 7.70 9.58 -4.92
N GLN A 57 7.17 10.74 -4.53
CA GLN A 57 7.91 11.98 -4.40
C GLN A 57 8.35 12.28 -2.97
N THR A 58 7.83 11.55 -1.98
CA THR A 58 8.17 11.71 -0.57
C THR A 58 9.50 11.03 -0.26
N ASN A 59 10.40 11.76 0.41
CA ASN A 59 11.56 11.17 1.06
C ASN A 59 11.17 10.78 2.49
N PHE A 60 10.97 9.48 2.75
CA PHE A 60 10.53 8.99 4.05
C PHE A 60 11.64 8.96 5.12
N ASP A 61 12.91 9.16 4.74
CA ASP A 61 14.01 9.32 5.70
C ASP A 61 13.99 10.68 6.42
N VAL A 62 13.14 11.61 5.94
CA VAL A 62 12.98 12.95 6.52
C VAL A 62 11.65 13.02 7.24
N GLU A 63 11.68 13.17 8.56
CA GLU A 63 10.50 13.22 9.43
C GLU A 63 9.44 14.20 8.94
N GLU A 64 9.82 15.44 8.60
CA GLU A 64 8.89 16.47 8.09
C GLU A 64 8.18 16.03 6.79
N SER A 65 8.89 15.30 5.93
CA SER A 65 8.34 14.78 4.67
C SER A 65 7.37 13.62 4.92
N ALA A 66 7.70 12.73 5.85
CA ALA A 66 6.82 11.65 6.29
C ALA A 66 5.55 12.21 6.96
N GLU A 67 5.66 13.21 7.83
CA GLU A 67 4.50 13.88 8.42
C GLU A 67 3.62 14.55 7.37
N ARG A 68 4.23 15.19 6.36
CA ARG A 68 3.47 15.80 5.27
C ARG A 68 2.69 14.74 4.49
N PHE A 69 3.29 13.57 4.28
CA PHE A 69 2.62 12.44 3.66
C PHE A 69 1.41 11.96 4.48
N GLN A 70 1.58 11.79 5.79
CA GLN A 70 0.49 11.43 6.70
C GLN A 70 -0.67 12.45 6.65
N ARG A 71 -0.34 13.76 6.61
CA ARG A 71 -1.34 14.83 6.43
C ARG A 71 -2.10 14.71 5.10
N GLU A 72 -1.44 14.31 4.01
CA GLU A 72 -2.12 14.07 2.73
C GLU A 72 -3.02 12.83 2.78
N LEU A 73 -2.63 11.75 3.45
CA LEU A 73 -3.51 10.58 3.66
C LEU A 73 -4.80 10.97 4.41
N ALA A 74 -4.67 11.75 5.49
CA ALA A 74 -5.81 12.26 6.25
C ALA A 74 -6.70 13.17 5.39
N ARG A 75 -6.09 14.10 4.64
CA ARG A 75 -6.80 15.03 3.74
C ARG A 75 -7.59 14.30 2.65
N LEU A 76 -7.04 13.23 2.10
CA LEU A 76 -7.69 12.41 1.08
C LEU A 76 -8.73 11.45 1.66
N GLY A 77 -8.81 11.31 2.99
CA GLY A 77 -9.71 10.36 3.65
C GLY A 77 -9.20 8.92 3.65
N ILE A 78 -7.96 8.69 3.20
CA ILE A 78 -7.34 7.36 3.12
C ILE A 78 -7.09 6.81 4.52
N GLU A 79 -6.60 7.63 5.45
CA GLU A 79 -6.41 7.24 6.86
C GLU A 79 -7.71 6.71 7.47
N ALA A 80 -8.83 7.40 7.22
CA ALA A 80 -10.13 7.03 7.75
C ALA A 80 -10.68 5.72 7.12
N GLU A 81 -10.34 5.44 5.87
CA GLU A 81 -10.66 4.15 5.23
C GLU A 81 -9.76 3.02 5.75
N LEU A 82 -8.45 3.24 5.91
CA LEU A 82 -7.53 2.26 6.48
C LEU A 82 -7.97 1.87 7.91
N LYS A 83 -8.35 2.86 8.73
CA LYS A 83 -8.92 2.62 10.07
C LYS A 83 -10.22 1.83 10.03
N ARG A 84 -11.11 2.11 9.08
CA ARG A 84 -12.35 1.34 8.89
C ARG A 84 -12.08 -0.08 8.40
N ALA A 85 -11.03 -0.27 7.61
CA ALA A 85 -10.56 -1.57 7.15
C ALA A 85 -9.82 -2.36 8.26
N GLY A 86 -9.59 -1.73 9.42
CA GLY A 86 -9.06 -2.40 10.61
C GLY A 86 -7.54 -2.37 10.72
N ILE A 87 -6.86 -1.40 10.09
CA ILE A 87 -5.41 -1.26 10.23
C ILE A 87 -4.99 -1.04 11.69
N VAL A 88 -3.89 -1.67 12.10
CA VAL A 88 -3.28 -1.51 13.42
C VAL A 88 -1.79 -1.16 13.31
N ALA A 89 -1.19 -0.75 14.43
CA ALA A 89 0.23 -0.46 14.49
C ALA A 89 1.07 -1.69 14.09
N GLY A 90 2.06 -1.49 13.22
CA GLY A 90 2.91 -2.56 12.69
C GLY A 90 2.38 -3.21 11.41
N ASP A 91 1.15 -2.90 10.98
CA ASP A 91 0.65 -3.37 9.69
C ASP A 91 1.37 -2.69 8.53
N THR A 92 1.46 -3.37 7.39
CA THR A 92 2.08 -2.82 6.19
C THR A 92 1.05 -2.12 5.31
N VAL A 93 1.38 -0.90 4.86
CA VAL A 93 0.63 -0.15 3.84
C VAL A 93 1.46 -0.05 2.57
N ARG A 94 0.90 -0.52 1.46
CA ARG A 94 1.50 -0.50 0.13
C ARG A 94 0.80 0.54 -0.75
N ILE A 95 1.57 1.49 -1.28
CA ILE A 95 1.08 2.59 -2.13
C ILE A 95 1.98 2.68 -3.36
N GLY A 96 1.51 2.15 -4.49
CA GLY A 96 2.32 2.03 -5.69
C GLY A 96 3.55 1.13 -5.45
N ARG A 97 4.75 1.72 -5.44
CA ARG A 97 6.03 1.01 -5.16
C ARG A 97 6.55 1.26 -3.74
N THR A 98 5.85 2.07 -2.97
CA THR A 98 6.24 2.44 -1.61
C THR A 98 5.54 1.49 -0.64
N GLU A 99 6.30 0.93 0.29
CA GLU A 99 5.78 0.15 1.42
C GLU A 99 6.16 0.89 2.71
N LEU A 100 5.20 1.03 3.62
CA LEU A 100 5.36 1.74 4.88
C LEU A 100 4.77 0.89 6.00
N GLU A 101 5.42 0.90 7.15
CA GLU A 101 4.82 0.40 8.39
C GLU A 101 3.83 1.43 8.94
N TRP A 102 2.67 0.98 9.38
CA TRP A 102 1.67 1.83 10.00
C TRP A 102 2.05 2.11 11.46
N GLU A 103 2.29 3.38 11.78
CA GLU A 103 2.48 3.81 13.16
C GLU A 103 1.14 4.29 13.73
N ALA A 104 0.68 3.67 14.82
CA ALA A 104 -0.45 4.21 15.55
C ALA A 104 -0.04 5.46 16.31
N GLN A 105 -0.91 6.48 16.33
CA GLN A 105 -0.66 7.63 17.16
C GLN A 105 -0.70 7.22 18.64
N PRO A 106 0.17 7.78 19.50
CA PRO A 106 0.35 7.33 20.88
C PRO A 106 -0.91 7.46 21.76
N TRP A 107 -1.91 8.24 21.32
CA TRP A 107 -3.20 8.42 22.01
C TRP A 107 -4.31 7.46 21.54
N GLU A 108 -4.06 6.59 20.57
CA GLU A 108 -5.04 5.59 20.10
C GLU A 108 -4.96 4.26 20.86
N ARG A 109 -3.95 4.10 21.74
CA ARG A 109 -3.82 2.97 22.68
C ARG A 109 -4.46 3.30 24.03
N THR A 110 -5.79 3.41 24.08
CA THR A 110 -6.54 3.55 25.35
C THR A 110 -7.56 2.44 25.51
#